data_AF-A0A3D3KTS7-F1
#
_entry.id   AF-A0A3D3KTS7-F1
#
_cell.length_a   1.000
_cell.length_b   1.000
_cell.length_c   1.000
_cell.angle_alpha   90.00
_cell.angle_beta   90.00
_cell.angle_gamma   90.00
#
_symmetry.space_group_name_H-M   'P 1'
#
loop_
_entity.id
_entity.type
_entity.pdbx_description
1 polymer ?
#
loop_
_entity_poly.entity_id
_entity_poly.type
_entity_poly.pdbx_seq_one_letter_code
_entity_poly.pdbx_strand_id
1 'polypeptide(L)'
;MRVMGAETEYGIHAPSAPGANATMMSARVVQAYAQVTRQRAAGGAETRWDYTDEEPLHDARGWTLERASAHPSQLTDQPPVLDAEAVALAYGREELELDGEDEAGSLLMNMVLGNGARLYVDHAHPEYSSAEVTNPRDAVIWDAAGDLVALAAVRRLAADPELPPVNLYKNNTDNKSVSYGSHENYLMPRSVPFGDIVRGLTPFFVTRQIMCGAGR
;
A
#
# COMPACT_ATOMS: atom_id res chain seq x y z
N MET A 1 6.10 -25.13 9.68
CA MET A 1 6.56 -23.73 9.58
C MET A 1 6.18 -23.23 8.19
N ARG A 2 5.49 -22.10 8.06
CA ARG A 2 5.05 -21.53 6.78
C ARG A 2 5.39 -20.05 6.77
N VAL A 3 6.08 -19.59 5.72
CA VAL A 3 6.33 -18.16 5.56
C VAL A 3 5.02 -17.44 5.28
N MET A 4 4.80 -16.32 5.96
CA MET A 4 3.60 -15.49 5.82
C MET A 4 3.92 -14.02 6.07
N GLY A 5 3.02 -13.15 5.64
CA GLY A 5 3.08 -11.71 5.86
C GLY A 5 1.67 -11.12 5.87
N ALA A 6 1.57 -9.88 6.34
CA ALA A 6 0.31 -9.13 6.41
C ALA A 6 0.53 -7.72 5.88
N GLU A 7 -0.45 -7.22 5.14
CA GLU A 7 -0.45 -5.87 4.56
C GLU A 7 -1.70 -5.13 5.01
N THR A 8 -1.55 -3.86 5.34
CA THR A 8 -2.64 -3.01 5.86
C THR A 8 -2.59 -1.66 5.19
N GLU A 9 -3.61 -1.38 4.38
CA GLU A 9 -3.93 -0.03 3.93
C GLU A 9 -4.66 0.71 5.05
N TYR A 10 -4.20 1.90 5.41
CA TYR A 10 -4.89 2.73 6.40
C TYR A 10 -5.87 3.68 5.71
N GLY A 11 -7.09 3.76 6.25
CA GLY A 11 -7.99 4.86 5.95
C GLY A 11 -7.35 6.19 6.37
N ILE A 12 -7.41 7.22 5.53
CA ILE A 12 -6.76 8.51 5.79
C ILE A 12 -7.77 9.66 5.71
N HIS A 13 -7.68 10.61 6.64
CA HIS A 13 -8.59 11.75 6.70
C HIS A 13 -7.96 12.96 7.37
N ALA A 14 -8.17 14.15 6.80
CA ALA A 14 -7.80 15.44 7.42
C ALA A 14 -9.06 16.25 7.78
N PRO A 15 -9.49 16.29 9.06
CA PRO A 15 -10.75 16.93 9.45
C PRO A 15 -10.87 18.41 9.12
N SER A 16 -9.75 19.15 9.16
CA SER A 16 -9.72 20.57 8.81
C SER A 16 -9.58 20.83 7.30
N ALA A 17 -9.36 19.79 6.50
CA ALA A 17 -9.14 19.89 5.06
C ALA A 17 -9.84 18.73 4.32
N PRO A 18 -11.18 18.69 4.28
CA PRO A 18 -11.94 17.56 3.72
C PRO A 18 -11.76 17.35 2.21
N GLY A 19 -11.24 18.36 1.49
CA GLY A 19 -10.89 18.26 0.07
C GLY A 19 -9.43 17.89 -0.21
N ALA A 20 -8.64 17.59 0.83
CA ALA A 20 -7.24 17.22 0.66
C ALA A 20 -7.09 15.94 -0.18
N ASN A 21 -6.11 15.94 -1.08
CA ASN A 21 -5.80 14.79 -1.92
C ASN A 21 -5.25 13.64 -1.07
N ALA A 22 -5.90 12.47 -1.10
CA ALA A 22 -5.56 11.32 -0.26
C ALA A 22 -4.19 10.71 -0.62
N THR A 23 -3.84 10.68 -1.90
CA THR A 23 -2.51 10.23 -2.36
C THR A 23 -1.41 11.15 -1.81
N MET A 24 -1.62 12.47 -1.84
CA MET A 24 -0.67 13.44 -1.27
C MET A 24 -0.55 13.32 0.25
N MET A 25 -1.67 13.15 0.95
CA MET A 25 -1.62 12.90 2.40
C MET A 25 -0.88 11.60 2.72
N SER A 26 -1.06 10.55 1.92
CA SER A 26 -0.37 9.27 2.08
C SER A 26 1.14 9.41 1.83
N ALA A 27 1.53 10.16 0.81
CA ALA A 27 2.93 10.50 0.52
C ALA A 27 3.58 11.23 1.70
N ARG A 28 2.87 12.21 2.28
CA ARG A 28 3.33 12.94 3.47
C ARG A 28 3.51 12.00 4.66
N VAL A 29 2.67 10.96 4.83
CA VAL A 29 2.84 9.94 5.87
C VAL A 29 4.13 9.14 5.67
N VAL A 30 4.40 8.66 4.45
CA VAL A 30 5.64 7.91 4.13
C VAL A 30 6.87 8.80 4.35
N GLN A 31 6.84 10.03 3.82
CA GLN A 31 7.92 11.01 3.98
C GLN A 31 8.16 11.37 5.45
N ALA A 32 7.11 11.56 6.25
CA ALA A 32 7.22 11.85 7.67
C ALA A 32 7.91 10.72 8.43
N TYR A 33 7.61 9.46 8.10
CA TYR A 33 8.27 8.33 8.74
C TYR A 33 9.76 8.22 8.35
N ALA A 34 10.11 8.49 7.09
CA ALA A 34 11.51 8.55 6.65
C ALA A 34 12.32 9.59 7.43
N GLN A 35 11.72 10.74 7.75
CA GLN A 35 12.35 11.75 8.61
C GLN A 35 12.52 11.26 10.06
N VAL A 36 11.53 10.54 10.61
CA VAL A 36 11.60 9.96 11.97
C VAL A 36 12.78 9.00 12.09
N THR A 37 12.98 8.12 11.10
CA THR A 37 14.07 7.14 11.11
C THR A 37 15.40 7.71 10.64
N ARG A 38 15.42 8.97 10.17
CA ARG A 38 16.53 9.57 9.42
C ARG A 38 17.02 8.68 8.28
N GLN A 39 16.16 7.81 7.77
CA GLN A 39 16.43 7.04 6.58
C GLN A 39 16.31 8.01 5.42
N ARG A 40 17.45 8.43 4.87
CA ARG A 40 17.47 8.91 3.50
C ARG A 40 17.05 7.73 2.64
N ALA A 41 16.06 7.92 1.76
CA ALA A 41 15.87 6.99 0.65
C ALA A 41 17.26 6.73 0.07
N ALA A 42 17.74 5.49 0.11
CA ALA A 42 19.06 5.16 -0.38
C ALA A 42 19.10 5.62 -1.84
N GLY A 43 19.79 6.74 -2.10
CA GLY A 43 19.70 7.48 -3.36
C GLY A 43 20.11 6.61 -4.55
N GLY A 44 19.14 5.94 -5.17
CA GLY A 44 19.35 5.05 -6.31
C GLY A 44 19.10 3.55 -6.05
N ALA A 45 18.83 3.13 -4.82
CA ALA A 45 18.38 1.77 -4.49
C ALA A 45 16.91 1.79 -4.06
N GLU A 46 16.06 2.33 -4.92
CA GLU A 46 14.63 2.02 -4.85
C GLU A 46 14.50 0.51 -5.01
N THR A 47 13.87 -0.18 -4.06
CA THR A 47 13.36 -1.52 -4.30
C THR A 47 12.24 -1.37 -5.31
N ARG A 48 12.61 -1.34 -6.60
CA ARG A 48 11.68 -1.20 -7.71
C ARG A 48 10.80 -2.42 -7.75
N TRP A 49 9.54 -2.20 -8.09
CA TRP A 49 8.64 -3.32 -8.37
C TRP A 49 9.19 -4.10 -9.56
N ASP A 50 9.36 -5.40 -9.39
CA ASP A 50 9.77 -6.30 -10.45
C ASP A 50 8.52 -6.88 -11.12
N TYR A 51 8.25 -6.43 -12.34
CA TYR A 51 7.08 -6.84 -13.12
C TYR A 51 7.31 -8.12 -13.94
N THR A 52 8.51 -8.71 -13.88
CA THR A 52 8.96 -9.75 -14.82
C THR A 52 8.06 -10.99 -14.84
N ASP A 53 7.46 -11.35 -13.69
CA ASP A 53 6.65 -12.56 -13.53
C ASP A 53 5.12 -12.30 -13.56
N GLU A 54 4.69 -11.07 -13.86
CA GLU A 54 3.26 -10.73 -13.99
C GLU A 54 2.68 -11.29 -15.29
N GLU A 55 1.54 -11.99 -15.21
CA GLU A 55 0.81 -12.56 -16.36
C GLU A 55 -0.62 -11.99 -16.46
N PRO A 56 -0.81 -10.68 -16.68
CA PRO A 56 -2.11 -10.02 -16.55
C PRO A 56 -3.20 -10.53 -17.52
N LEU A 57 -2.76 -11.12 -18.63
CA LEU A 57 -3.65 -11.60 -19.67
C LEU A 57 -4.04 -13.07 -19.47
N HIS A 58 -3.45 -13.74 -18.48
CA HIS A 58 -3.78 -15.11 -18.12
C HIS A 58 -4.81 -15.12 -16.99
N ASP A 59 -6.01 -15.55 -17.33
CA ASP A 59 -7.12 -15.66 -16.38
C ASP A 59 -7.09 -17.00 -15.64
N ALA A 60 -7.46 -16.99 -14.36
CA ALA A 60 -7.48 -18.19 -13.50
C ALA A 60 -8.40 -19.33 -13.98
N ARG A 61 -9.34 -19.06 -14.91
CA ARG A 61 -10.20 -20.05 -15.57
C ARG A 61 -9.52 -20.74 -16.75
N GLY A 62 -8.25 -20.41 -17.03
CA GLY A 62 -7.43 -20.97 -18.09
C GLY A 62 -7.58 -20.26 -19.43
N TRP A 63 -8.18 -19.08 -19.46
CA TRP A 63 -8.27 -18.26 -20.66
C TRP A 63 -7.07 -17.33 -20.77
N THR A 64 -6.68 -17.00 -21.99
CA THR A 64 -5.62 -16.02 -22.24
C THR A 64 -6.13 -15.01 -23.25
N LEU A 65 -6.07 -13.72 -22.88
CA LEU A 65 -6.39 -12.62 -23.79
C LEU A 65 -5.19 -12.36 -24.70
N GLU A 66 -5.43 -12.28 -26.01
CA GLU A 66 -4.41 -11.82 -26.95
C GLU A 66 -3.98 -10.40 -26.58
N ARG A 67 -2.67 -10.18 -26.43
CA ARG A 67 -2.13 -8.90 -25.96
C ARG A 67 -2.52 -7.73 -26.86
N ALA A 68 -2.65 -7.96 -28.17
CA ALA A 68 -3.11 -6.96 -29.12
C ALA A 68 -4.58 -6.53 -28.91
N SER A 69 -5.38 -7.34 -28.23
CA SER A 69 -6.77 -7.04 -27.86
C SER A 69 -6.91 -6.49 -26.44
N ALA A 70 -5.82 -6.46 -25.66
CA ALA A 70 -5.82 -5.92 -24.31
C ALA A 70 -5.85 -4.38 -24.35
N HIS A 71 -6.65 -3.78 -23.46
CA HIS A 71 -6.57 -2.36 -23.20
C HIS A 71 -5.22 -2.05 -22.51
N PRO A 72 -4.56 -0.90 -22.77
CA PRO A 72 -3.27 -0.57 -22.14
C PRO A 72 -3.29 -0.66 -20.61
N SER A 73 -4.41 -0.29 -19.97
CA SER A 73 -4.57 -0.40 -18.51
C SER A 73 -4.61 -1.84 -17.97
N GLN A 74 -4.67 -2.85 -18.84
CA GLN A 74 -4.62 -4.26 -18.46
C GLN A 74 -3.19 -4.82 -18.51
N LEU A 75 -2.21 -4.08 -19.05
CA LEU A 75 -0.83 -4.55 -19.17
C LEU A 75 -0.03 -4.25 -17.90
N THR A 76 -0.40 -4.91 -16.80
CA THR A 76 0.24 -4.71 -15.49
C THR A 76 1.63 -5.32 -15.37
N ASP A 77 2.13 -5.99 -16.42
CA ASP A 77 3.49 -6.51 -16.53
C ASP A 77 4.50 -5.45 -17.04
N GLN A 78 4.06 -4.20 -17.19
CA GLN A 78 4.92 -3.08 -17.53
C GLN A 78 4.84 -2.01 -16.45
N PRO A 79 5.96 -1.33 -16.13
CA PRO A 79 5.92 -0.20 -15.22
C PRO A 79 5.00 0.88 -15.80
N PRO A 80 4.13 1.48 -14.97
CA PRO A 80 3.25 2.56 -15.44
C PRO A 80 4.10 3.73 -15.95
N VAL A 81 3.79 4.20 -17.15
CA VAL A 81 4.33 5.46 -17.66
C VAL A 81 3.60 6.58 -16.94
N LEU A 82 4.22 7.17 -15.93
CA LEU A 82 3.73 8.39 -15.31
C LEU A 82 3.96 9.55 -16.28
N ASP A 83 2.95 9.92 -17.06
CA ASP A 83 2.99 11.16 -17.83
C ASP A 83 2.79 12.38 -16.91
N ALA A 84 3.21 13.56 -17.37
CA ALA A 84 3.14 14.80 -16.59
C ALA A 84 1.69 15.13 -16.16
N GLU A 85 0.69 14.63 -16.88
CA GLU A 85 -0.72 14.82 -16.55
C GLU A 85 -1.17 13.89 -15.41
N ALA A 86 -0.73 12.62 -15.39
CA ALA A 86 -0.96 11.68 -14.30
C ALA A 86 -0.25 12.12 -13.01
N VAL A 87 0.94 12.71 -13.11
CA VAL A 87 1.60 13.39 -11.99
C VAL A 87 0.80 14.63 -11.58
N ALA A 88 0.37 15.48 -12.51
CA ALA A 88 -0.45 16.65 -12.15
C ALA A 88 -1.84 16.28 -11.58
N LEU A 89 -2.41 15.12 -11.93
CA LEU A 89 -3.68 14.62 -11.39
C LEU A 89 -3.50 14.00 -10.00
N ALA A 90 -2.41 13.25 -9.79
CA ALA A 90 -2.10 12.64 -8.51
C ALA A 90 -1.65 13.68 -7.46
N TYR A 91 -1.01 14.76 -7.89
CA TYR A 91 -0.40 15.76 -7.01
C TYR A 91 -1.12 17.13 -7.02
N GLY A 92 -2.00 17.41 -7.99
CA GLY A 92 -2.70 18.69 -8.14
C GLY A 92 -1.84 19.79 -8.78
N ARG A 93 -2.38 20.48 -9.80
CA ARG A 93 -1.65 21.56 -10.51
C ARG A 93 -1.30 22.76 -9.63
N GLU A 94 -2.10 23.05 -8.60
CA GLU A 94 -1.90 24.20 -7.71
C GLU A 94 -0.90 23.93 -6.57
N GLU A 95 -0.68 22.66 -6.15
CA GLU A 95 0.32 22.34 -5.12
C GLU A 95 1.76 22.31 -5.67
N LEU A 96 1.95 22.09 -6.98
CA LEU A 96 3.25 22.21 -7.67
C LEU A 96 3.82 23.65 -7.64
N GLU A 97 2.97 24.67 -7.49
CA GLU A 97 3.39 26.08 -7.48
C GLU A 97 3.66 26.62 -6.05
N LEU A 98 3.22 25.89 -5.01
CA LEU A 98 3.40 26.26 -3.60
C LEU A 98 4.70 25.70 -2.99
N ASP A 99 5.27 24.65 -3.59
CA ASP A 99 6.60 24.13 -3.23
C ASP A 99 7.68 24.97 -3.94
N GLY A 100 8.01 26.10 -3.33
CA GLY A 100 9.10 26.97 -3.79
C GLY A 100 10.42 26.20 -3.92
N GLU A 101 11.07 26.35 -5.08
CA GLU A 101 12.47 26.00 -5.41
C GLU A 101 13.17 24.92 -4.54
N ASP A 102 12.52 23.80 -4.24
CA ASP A 102 13.21 22.62 -3.75
C ASP A 102 13.79 21.89 -4.97
N GLU A 103 15.07 22.16 -5.25
CA GLU A 103 15.84 21.41 -6.24
C GLU A 103 15.79 19.91 -5.90
N ALA A 104 15.03 19.17 -6.72
CA ALA A 104 14.83 17.71 -6.74
C ALA A 104 13.87 17.10 -5.68
N GLY A 105 12.58 17.47 -5.66
CA GLY A 105 11.61 17.01 -4.66
C GLY A 105 10.52 16.03 -5.13
N SER A 106 10.84 14.82 -5.59
CA SER A 106 9.81 13.74 -5.66
C SER A 106 9.45 13.32 -4.23
N LEU A 107 8.20 13.49 -3.79
CA LEU A 107 7.75 12.98 -2.48
C LEU A 107 8.02 11.47 -2.39
N LEU A 108 8.61 11.02 -1.29
CA LEU A 108 8.92 9.62 -1.09
C LEU A 108 7.63 8.80 -0.99
N MET A 109 7.39 7.94 -1.99
CA MET A 109 6.18 7.10 -2.05
C MET A 109 6.40 5.66 -1.59
N ASN A 110 7.64 5.23 -1.36
CA ASN A 110 7.95 3.83 -1.05
C ASN A 110 9.28 3.73 -0.29
N MET A 111 9.33 2.93 0.77
CA MET A 111 10.54 2.63 1.52
C MET A 111 10.50 1.25 2.18
N VAL A 112 11.68 0.62 2.28
CA VAL A 112 11.90 -0.55 3.13
C VAL A 112 12.44 -0.08 4.48
N LEU A 113 11.82 -0.56 5.55
CA LEU A 113 12.09 -0.18 6.92
C LEU A 113 13.21 -1.05 7.52
N GLY A 114 13.83 -0.57 8.61
CA GLY A 114 14.91 -1.30 9.28
C GLY A 114 14.49 -2.65 9.90
N ASN A 115 13.18 -2.88 10.05
CA ASN A 115 12.62 -4.17 10.48
C ASN A 115 12.28 -5.11 9.31
N GLY A 116 12.58 -4.73 8.07
CA GLY A 116 12.26 -5.52 6.87
C GLY A 116 10.85 -5.31 6.31
N ALA A 117 10.01 -4.51 6.97
CA ALA A 117 8.69 -4.14 6.45
C ALA A 117 8.80 -3.14 5.29
N ARG A 118 7.75 -3.03 4.48
CA ARG A 118 7.59 -2.01 3.46
C ARG A 118 6.55 -0.99 3.91
N LEU A 119 6.83 0.30 3.71
CA LEU A 119 5.90 1.40 3.90
C LEU A 119 5.81 2.19 2.60
N TYR A 120 4.64 2.29 2.01
CA TYR A 120 4.47 2.90 0.69
C TYR A 120 3.08 3.50 0.50
N VAL A 121 2.90 4.24 -0.58
CA VAL A 121 1.59 4.73 -1.04
C VAL A 121 1.03 3.71 -2.02
N ASP A 122 -0.08 3.07 -1.64
CA ASP A 122 -0.89 2.32 -2.57
C ASP A 122 -2.13 3.13 -2.94
N HIS A 123 -2.12 3.63 -4.18
CA HIS A 123 -3.14 4.52 -4.72
C HIS A 123 -3.44 5.73 -3.81
N ALA A 124 -4.47 5.64 -2.96
CA ALA A 124 -4.95 6.71 -2.09
C ALA A 124 -4.61 6.49 -0.61
N HIS A 125 -3.95 5.38 -0.26
CA HIS A 125 -3.74 4.93 1.10
C HIS A 125 -2.25 4.78 1.43
N PRO A 126 -1.80 5.15 2.64
CA PRO A 126 -0.52 4.69 3.13
C PRO A 126 -0.68 3.23 3.55
N GLU A 127 0.18 2.37 3.04
CA GLU A 127 0.17 0.94 3.28
C GLU A 127 1.45 0.49 3.99
N TYR A 128 1.26 -0.37 5.00
CA TYR A 128 2.34 -1.08 5.67
C TYR A 128 2.24 -2.57 5.39
N SER A 129 3.27 -3.13 4.75
CA SER A 129 3.44 -4.57 4.56
C SER A 129 4.51 -5.07 5.52
N SER A 130 4.12 -5.93 6.45
CA SER A 130 5.03 -6.51 7.45
C SER A 130 6.11 -7.37 6.80
N ALA A 131 7.26 -7.48 7.47
CA ALA A 131 8.32 -8.40 7.07
C ALA A 131 7.83 -9.85 7.05
N GLU A 132 8.49 -10.71 6.29
CA GLU A 132 8.17 -12.12 6.24
C GLU A 132 8.44 -12.79 7.60
N VAL A 133 7.42 -13.52 8.09
CA VAL A 133 7.49 -14.28 9.34
C VAL A 133 7.16 -15.73 9.09
N THR A 134 7.37 -16.60 10.07
CA THR A 134 7.22 -18.06 9.90
C THR A 134 6.09 -18.69 10.71
N ASN A 135 5.37 -17.86 11.48
CA ASN A 135 4.28 -18.29 12.34
C ASN A 135 3.27 -17.14 12.58
N PRO A 136 2.01 -17.46 12.95
CA PRO A 136 0.95 -16.46 13.10
C PRO A 136 1.17 -15.47 14.25
N ARG A 137 1.86 -15.87 15.32
CA ARG A 137 2.12 -15.00 16.47
C ARG A 137 3.03 -13.84 16.04
N ASP A 138 4.08 -14.15 15.30
CA ASP A 138 4.99 -13.13 14.77
C ASP A 138 4.32 -12.27 13.70
N ALA A 139 3.36 -12.82 12.93
CA ALA A 139 2.57 -12.05 11.98
C ALA A 139 1.77 -10.96 12.69
N VAL A 140 1.09 -11.30 13.79
CA VAL A 140 0.37 -10.32 14.62
C VAL A 140 1.31 -9.30 15.24
N ILE A 141 2.49 -9.73 15.72
CA ILE A 141 3.48 -8.81 16.30
C ILE A 141 3.95 -7.78 15.28
N TRP A 142 4.30 -8.21 14.07
CA TRP A 142 4.82 -7.31 13.04
C TRP A 142 3.74 -6.49 12.33
N ASP A 143 2.50 -6.98 12.25
CA ASP A 143 1.34 -6.18 11.89
C ASP A 143 1.06 -5.07 12.92
N ALA A 144 1.05 -5.40 14.22
CA ALA A 144 0.88 -4.42 15.29
C ALA A 144 2.04 -3.40 15.37
N ALA A 145 3.25 -3.79 14.95
CA ALA A 145 4.35 -2.84 14.80
C ALA A 145 4.07 -1.78 13.71
N GLY A 146 3.28 -2.13 12.68
CA GLY A 146 2.79 -1.19 11.67
C GLY A 146 1.98 -0.04 12.27
N ASP A 147 1.17 -0.31 13.30
CA ASP A 147 0.40 0.73 13.99
C ASP A 147 1.31 1.76 14.68
N LEU A 148 2.46 1.30 15.21
CA LEU A 148 3.46 2.18 15.82
C LEU A 148 4.22 3.00 14.77
N VAL A 149 4.47 2.42 13.58
CA VAL A 149 5.02 3.12 12.42
C VAL A 149 4.08 4.25 11.99
N ALA A 150 2.80 3.91 11.76
CA ALA A 150 1.75 4.85 11.39
C ALA A 150 1.57 5.96 12.44
N LEU A 151 1.54 5.62 13.73
CA LEU A 151 1.43 6.58 14.83
C LEU A 151 2.63 7.53 14.88
N ALA A 152 3.85 7.04 14.67
CA ALA A 152 5.05 7.87 14.63
C ALA A 152 5.02 8.86 13.46
N ALA A 153 4.57 8.42 12.29
CA ALA A 153 4.39 9.28 11.11
C ALA A 153 3.36 10.39 11.36
N VAL A 154 2.18 10.05 11.88
CA VAL A 154 1.13 11.02 12.21
C VAL A 154 1.60 12.02 13.25
N ARG A 155 2.32 11.58 14.30
CA ARG A 155 2.90 12.49 15.31
C ARG A 155 3.92 13.45 14.71
N ARG A 156 4.72 13.00 13.74
CA ARG A 156 5.69 13.84 13.05
C ARG A 156 5.00 14.88 12.17
N LEU A 157 3.92 14.51 11.47
CA LEU A 157 3.09 15.45 10.70
C LEU A 157 2.43 16.49 11.60
N ALA A 158 1.86 16.06 12.73
CA ALA A 158 1.19 16.96 13.68
C ALA A 158 2.14 17.97 14.37
N ALA A 159 3.46 17.75 14.30
CA ALA A 159 4.46 18.70 14.78
C ALA A 159 4.72 19.85 13.81
N ASP A 160 4.20 19.76 12.58
CA ASP A 160 4.27 20.81 11.57
C ASP A 160 2.99 21.67 11.63
N PRO A 161 3.08 22.95 12.06
CA PRO A 161 1.90 23.80 12.19
C PRO A 161 1.32 24.25 10.84
N GLU A 162 2.05 24.08 9.73
CA GLU A 162 1.60 24.47 8.39
C GLU A 162 0.78 23.35 7.72
N LEU A 163 0.85 22.13 8.23
CA LEU A 163 0.13 20.98 7.70
C LEU A 163 -1.20 20.73 8.44
N PRO A 164 -2.26 20.34 7.72
CA PRO A 164 -3.50 19.93 8.38
C PRO A 164 -3.27 18.63 9.18
N PRO A 165 -3.91 18.48 10.36
CA PRO A 165 -3.85 17.24 11.12
C PRO A 165 -4.42 16.07 10.31
N VAL A 166 -3.69 14.95 10.29
CA VAL A 166 -4.05 13.72 9.60
C VAL A 166 -4.42 12.64 10.62
N ASN A 167 -5.53 11.96 10.40
CA ASN A 167 -5.93 10.76 11.13
C ASN A 167 -5.76 9.54 10.23
N LEU A 168 -5.22 8.46 10.79
CA LEU A 168 -5.16 7.15 10.16
C LEU A 168 -6.10 6.17 10.87
N TYR A 169 -6.78 5.33 10.10
CA TYR A 169 -7.75 4.35 10.57
C TYR A 169 -7.33 2.96 10.08
N LYS A 170 -7.12 2.03 11.00
CA LYS A 170 -6.91 0.62 10.67
C LYS A 170 -8.26 -0.09 10.60
N ASN A 171 -8.91 0.07 9.46
CA ASN A 171 -10.19 -0.55 9.11
C ASN A 171 -10.21 -0.79 7.59
N ASN A 172 -11.40 -1.00 6.99
CA ASN A 172 -11.51 -1.32 5.56
C ASN A 172 -12.52 -0.47 4.80
N THR A 173 -13.05 0.61 5.40
CA THR A 173 -14.02 1.47 4.73
C THR A 173 -14.06 2.87 5.31
N ASP A 174 -14.28 3.87 4.47
CA ASP A 174 -14.53 5.25 4.89
C ASP A 174 -16.01 5.53 5.23
N ASN A 175 -16.86 4.51 5.10
CA ASN A 175 -18.32 4.59 5.21
C ASN A 175 -18.98 5.59 4.24
N LYS A 176 -18.28 5.95 3.16
CA LYS A 176 -18.71 6.86 2.08
C LYS A 176 -18.51 6.22 0.69
N SER A 177 -18.53 4.88 0.66
CA SER A 177 -18.45 4.00 -0.53
C SER A 177 -17.04 3.54 -0.92
N VAL A 178 -15.99 3.99 -0.25
CA VAL A 178 -14.62 3.49 -0.50
C VAL A 178 -14.34 2.32 0.45
N SER A 179 -13.65 1.31 -0.10
CA SER A 179 -13.12 0.16 0.62
C SER A 179 -11.63 0.04 0.32
N TYR A 180 -10.85 -0.40 1.31
CA TYR A 180 -9.40 -0.57 1.20
C TYR A 180 -8.95 -1.86 1.89
N GLY A 181 -7.77 -2.33 1.49
CA GLY A 181 -7.29 -3.69 1.72
C GLY A 181 -6.71 -3.96 3.11
N SER A 182 -6.88 -5.20 3.56
CA SER A 182 -5.97 -5.84 4.51
C SER A 182 -5.70 -7.24 3.98
N HIS A 183 -4.45 -7.48 3.59
CA HIS A 183 -4.05 -8.66 2.84
C HIS A 183 -3.26 -9.62 3.71
N GLU A 184 -3.47 -10.92 3.48
CA GLU A 184 -2.71 -12.00 4.12
C GLU A 184 -1.94 -12.76 3.05
N ASN A 185 -0.62 -12.84 3.21
CA ASN A 185 0.27 -13.53 2.29
C ASN A 185 0.73 -14.85 2.90
N TYR A 186 0.64 -15.94 2.14
CA TYR A 186 1.05 -17.28 2.60
C TYR A 186 1.91 -17.96 1.52
N LEU A 187 3.16 -18.28 1.84
CA LEU A 187 4.02 -19.06 0.95
C LEU A 187 3.44 -20.45 0.72
N MET A 188 3.32 -20.87 -0.55
CA MET A 188 2.82 -22.19 -0.95
C MET A 188 3.77 -22.89 -1.92
N PRO A 189 3.90 -24.23 -1.88
CA PRO A 189 4.63 -24.96 -2.90
C PRO A 189 3.95 -24.82 -4.26
N ARG A 190 4.71 -24.51 -5.31
CA ARG A 190 4.18 -24.37 -6.68
C ARG A 190 3.51 -25.65 -7.22
N SER A 191 3.84 -26.80 -6.66
CA SER A 191 3.25 -28.10 -7.02
C SER A 191 1.79 -28.26 -6.57
N VAL A 192 1.26 -27.36 -5.72
CA VAL A 192 -0.13 -27.41 -5.29
C VAL A 192 -1.02 -26.84 -6.41
N PRO A 193 -1.95 -27.62 -6.98
CA PRO A 193 -2.85 -27.12 -8.03
C PRO A 193 -3.72 -25.97 -7.52
N PHE A 194 -3.80 -24.88 -8.27
CA PHE A 194 -4.57 -23.69 -7.87
C PHE A 194 -6.06 -24.00 -7.65
N GLY A 195 -6.64 -24.90 -8.46
CA GLY A 195 -8.02 -25.34 -8.29
C GLY A 195 -8.31 -25.99 -6.93
N ASP A 196 -7.33 -26.67 -6.34
CA ASP A 196 -7.47 -27.24 -4.98
C ASP A 196 -7.46 -26.16 -3.91
N ILE A 197 -6.66 -25.10 -4.10
CA ILE A 197 -6.63 -23.93 -3.22
C ILE A 197 -8.00 -23.24 -3.23
N VAL A 198 -8.55 -22.96 -4.42
CA VAL A 198 -9.87 -22.33 -4.58
C VAL A 198 -10.96 -23.18 -3.91
N ARG A 199 -10.97 -24.49 -4.18
CA ARG A 199 -11.95 -25.43 -3.63
C ARG A 199 -11.90 -25.50 -2.11
N GLY A 200 -10.70 -25.48 -1.51
CA GLY A 200 -10.51 -25.54 -0.07
C GLY A 200 -10.75 -24.22 0.65
N LEU A 201 -10.24 -23.10 0.12
CA LEU A 201 -10.26 -21.80 0.80
C LEU A 201 -11.56 -21.03 0.61
N THR A 202 -12.28 -21.17 -0.50
CA THR A 202 -13.50 -20.38 -0.75
C THR A 202 -14.55 -20.56 0.36
N PRO A 203 -14.96 -21.80 0.74
CA PRO A 203 -15.93 -21.97 1.83
C PRO A 203 -15.41 -21.48 3.19
N PHE A 204 -14.11 -21.64 3.44
CA PHE A 204 -13.46 -21.16 4.65
C PHE A 204 -13.48 -19.63 4.73
N PHE A 205 -13.10 -18.93 3.66
CA PHE A 205 -13.10 -17.47 3.60
C PHE A 205 -14.50 -16.87 3.70
N VAL A 206 -15.51 -17.50 3.10
CA VAL A 206 -16.92 -17.06 3.23
C VAL A 206 -17.39 -17.11 4.70
N THR A 207 -16.94 -18.10 5.46
CA THR A 207 -17.44 -18.35 6.83
C THR A 207 -16.55 -17.79 7.94
N ARG A 208 -15.25 -17.58 7.69
CA ARG A 208 -14.31 -17.13 8.73
C ARG A 208 -14.63 -15.77 9.32
N GLN A 209 -15.41 -14.93 8.64
CA GLN A 209 -15.87 -13.63 9.16
C GLN A 209 -16.61 -13.73 10.50
N ILE A 210 -17.18 -14.89 10.82
CA ILE A 210 -17.79 -15.17 12.14
C ILE A 210 -16.75 -15.04 13.27
N MET A 211 -15.49 -15.37 13.00
CA MET A 211 -14.38 -15.31 13.95
C MET A 211 -13.49 -14.08 13.74
N CYS A 212 -13.32 -13.66 12.48
CA CYS A 212 -12.33 -12.65 12.07
C CYS A 212 -12.94 -11.28 11.76
N GLY A 213 -14.27 -11.13 11.75
CA GLY A 213 -14.93 -9.89 11.37
C GLY A 213 -14.62 -8.74 12.32
N ALA A 214 -14.18 -7.60 11.78
CA ALA A 214 -13.97 -6.36 12.54
C ALA A 214 -15.27 -5.63 12.91
N GLY A 215 -16.39 -6.02 12.29
CA GLY A 215 -17.66 -5.30 12.36
C GLY A 215 -17.69 -4.07 11.44
N ARG A 216 -18.88 -3.71 10.95
CA ARG A 216 -19.12 -2.50 10.17
C ARG A 216 -20.49 -1.94 10.53
#